data_AF-A0A2P4XKB4-F1
#
_entry.id   AF-A0A2P4XKB4-F1
#
_cell.length_a   1.000
_cell.length_b   1.000
_cell.length_c   1.000
_cell.angle_alpha   90.00
_cell.angle_beta   90.00
_cell.angle_gamma   90.00
#
_symmetry.space_group_name_H-M   'P 1'
#
loop_
_entity.id
_entity.type
_entity.pdbx_description
1 polymer ?
#
loop_
_entity_poly.entity_id
_entity_poly.type
_entity_poly.pdbx_seq_one_letter_code
_entity_poly.pdbx_strand_id
1 'polypeptide(L)'
;MDEDVPCRAFVPAKQDVGDLAELADLEKVSVLTYNVLSQMGARRMQRRGKSSVSAAILNIRLRRERLLRCLPLLHATFDATLYREILSYDADIMCLQVEVDEYDDWWATELAIAGYDSIYATSAVPASATATKEIDDGLVTAFRKTIFQLFRSTEVHLNDLCANINDANLAARAKQDKLALLVCLQPWETSTLPSALCVANTQLAAGATPELERVRVLQTEYLCRRVSAFNADFQLPVVLVGTFNATPSSDVYHTILTGRRRPVPEAPGAPGRPVIDDPTSSSRHNVISAQCSECQSEEIQPSAGKRRE
;
A
#
# COMPACT_ATOMS: atom_id res chain seq x y z
N MET A 1 -11.41 6.43 38.30
CA MET A 1 -12.20 5.60 37.38
C MET A 1 -11.25 5.27 36.26
N ASP A 2 -10.50 4.20 36.45
CA ASP A 2 -9.61 3.64 35.44
C ASP A 2 -10.51 3.14 34.31
N GLU A 3 -10.59 3.90 33.23
CA GLU A 3 -11.13 3.37 31.99
C GLU A 3 -10.15 2.29 31.55
N ASP A 4 -10.57 1.02 31.66
CA ASP A 4 -9.92 -0.13 31.05
C ASP A 4 -9.69 0.19 29.56
N VAL A 5 -8.49 0.70 29.27
CA VAL A 5 -8.01 0.82 27.90
C VAL A 5 -8.03 -0.61 27.37
N PRO A 6 -8.77 -0.92 26.30
CA PRO A 6 -8.77 -2.27 25.74
C PRO A 6 -7.35 -2.61 25.31
N CYS A 7 -6.64 -3.30 26.20
CA CYS A 7 -5.30 -3.75 25.98
C CYS A 7 -5.44 -5.09 25.26
N ARG A 8 -5.33 -5.07 23.93
CA ARG A 8 -5.08 -6.31 23.20
C ARG A 8 -3.78 -6.86 23.78
N ALA A 9 -3.80 -8.10 24.29
CA ALA A 9 -2.57 -8.79 24.62
C ALA A 9 -1.70 -8.81 23.35
N PHE A 10 -0.58 -8.09 23.38
CA PHE A 10 0.35 -8.06 22.27
C PHE A 10 1.06 -9.40 22.24
N VAL A 11 0.82 -10.17 21.17
CA VAL A 11 1.56 -11.39 20.92
C VAL A 11 2.81 -11.00 20.12
N PRO A 12 4.03 -11.30 20.60
CA PRO A 12 5.24 -11.04 19.84
C PRO A 12 5.18 -11.73 18.48
N ALA A 13 5.71 -11.10 17.44
CA ALA A 13 5.69 -11.67 16.09
C ALA A 13 6.37 -13.04 16.04
N LYS A 14 7.39 -13.28 16.87
CA LYS A 14 8.05 -14.59 17.00
C LYS A 14 7.15 -15.67 17.59
N GLN A 15 6.26 -15.30 18.51
CA GLN A 15 5.34 -16.24 19.14
C GLN A 15 4.21 -16.61 18.18
N ASP A 16 3.66 -15.65 17.43
CA ASP A 16 2.64 -15.89 16.40
C ASP A 16 3.09 -16.91 15.34
N VAL A 17 4.35 -16.81 14.88
CA VAL A 17 4.90 -17.77 13.91
C VAL A 17 5.26 -19.11 14.59
N GLY A 18 5.48 -19.11 15.91
CA GLY A 18 5.74 -20.30 16.73
C GLY A 18 4.55 -21.26 16.80
N ASP A 19 3.33 -20.72 16.88
CA ASP A 19 2.10 -21.50 17.10
C ASP A 19 1.60 -22.25 15.85
N LEU A 20 2.16 -21.97 14.68
CA LEU A 20 1.86 -22.67 13.42
C LEU A 20 2.62 -24.01 13.38
N ALA A 21 1.94 -25.10 13.77
CA ALA A 21 2.53 -26.45 13.86
C ALA A 21 3.24 -26.94 12.59
N GLU A 22 2.77 -26.54 11.41
CA GLU A 22 3.38 -26.88 10.11
C GLU A 22 4.68 -26.11 9.82
N LEU A 23 4.92 -24.99 10.52
CA LEU A 23 6.10 -24.13 10.36
C LEU A 23 7.11 -24.30 11.51
N ALA A 24 6.84 -25.15 12.50
CA ALA A 24 7.67 -25.29 13.70
C ALA A 24 9.13 -25.68 13.40
N ASP A 25 9.34 -26.53 12.40
CA ASP A 25 10.65 -27.08 12.03
C ASP A 25 11.43 -26.21 11.04
N LEU A 26 10.85 -25.09 10.58
CA LEU A 26 11.49 -24.19 9.64
C LEU A 26 12.10 -22.99 10.36
N GLU A 27 13.22 -22.52 9.82
CA GLU A 27 13.84 -21.26 10.22
C GLU A 27 12.93 -20.08 9.85
N LYS A 28 12.75 -19.16 10.80
CA LYS A 28 11.74 -18.10 10.72
C LYS A 28 12.40 -16.73 10.69
N VAL A 29 11.86 -15.85 9.86
CA VAL A 29 12.18 -14.42 9.88
C VAL A 29 10.89 -13.66 10.13
N SER A 30 10.87 -12.87 11.20
CA SER A 30 9.74 -12.01 11.51
C SER A 30 9.92 -10.62 10.89
N VAL A 31 8.92 -10.16 10.13
CA VAL A 31 8.95 -8.87 9.44
C VAL A 31 7.75 -8.03 9.86
N LEU A 32 8.01 -6.86 10.45
CA LEU A 32 7.00 -5.89 10.83
C LEU A 32 6.91 -4.80 9.76
N THR A 33 5.71 -4.49 9.29
CA THR A 33 5.47 -3.29 8.48
C THR A 33 4.50 -2.37 9.22
N TYR A 34 4.87 -1.09 9.37
CA TYR A 34 4.08 -0.16 10.16
C TYR A 34 4.15 1.28 9.63
N ASN A 35 2.98 1.89 9.43
CA ASN A 35 2.87 3.28 9.06
C ASN A 35 2.65 4.13 10.31
N VAL A 36 3.64 4.97 10.65
CA VAL A 36 3.63 5.78 11.87
C VAL A 36 2.68 6.98 11.78
N LEU A 37 2.11 7.24 10.59
CA LEU A 37 1.29 8.40 10.26
C LEU A 37 2.08 9.71 10.46
N SER A 38 2.48 10.34 9.37
CA SER A 38 3.18 11.64 9.43
C SER A 38 2.32 12.72 10.11
N GLN A 39 2.96 13.72 10.72
CA GLN A 39 2.23 14.79 11.40
C GLN A 39 1.33 15.59 10.47
N MET A 40 1.75 15.73 9.21
CA MET A 40 0.95 16.33 8.16
C MET A 40 -0.24 15.45 7.76
N GLY A 41 -0.07 14.12 7.74
CA GLY A 41 -1.19 13.17 7.66
C GLY A 41 -2.21 13.38 8.78
N ALA A 42 -1.75 13.46 10.03
CA ALA A 42 -2.62 13.72 11.19
C ALA A 42 -3.36 15.07 11.11
N ARG A 43 -2.67 16.14 10.70
CA ARG A 43 -3.26 17.47 10.46
C ARG A 43 -4.32 17.42 9.35
N ARG A 44 -4.09 16.67 8.27
CA ARG A 44 -5.08 16.49 7.18
C ARG A 44 -6.35 15.79 7.69
N MET A 45 -6.22 14.82 8.60
CA MET A 45 -7.38 14.17 9.23
C MET A 45 -8.21 15.17 10.07
N GLN A 46 -7.54 16.03 10.86
CA GLN A 46 -8.21 17.06 11.65
C GLN A 46 -8.98 18.05 10.77
N ARG A 47 -8.34 18.54 9.70
CA ARG A 47 -8.95 19.51 8.77
C ARG A 47 -10.17 18.94 8.03
N ARG A 48 -10.23 17.62 7.81
CA ARG A 48 -11.35 16.94 7.15
C ARG A 48 -12.58 16.73 8.05
N GLY A 49 -12.58 17.24 9.28
CA GLY A 49 -13.76 17.28 10.15
C GLY A 49 -14.22 15.92 10.70
N LYS A 50 -13.43 14.85 10.55
CA LYS A 50 -13.71 13.49 11.01
C LYS A 50 -12.94 13.11 12.28
N SER A 51 -12.65 14.08 13.14
CA SER A 51 -11.80 13.84 14.31
C SER A 51 -12.63 13.27 15.45
N SER A 52 -12.86 11.95 15.44
CA SER A 52 -13.26 11.21 16.66
C SER A 52 -12.17 11.25 17.74
N VAL A 53 -10.98 11.76 17.41
CA VAL A 53 -9.78 11.77 18.24
C VAL A 53 -9.44 13.19 18.69
N SER A 54 -9.03 13.36 19.94
CA SER A 54 -8.60 14.66 20.48
C SER A 54 -7.34 15.18 19.77
N ALA A 55 -7.27 16.50 19.57
CA ALA A 55 -6.12 17.16 18.95
C ALA A 55 -4.81 16.96 19.74
N ALA A 56 -4.89 16.79 21.06
CA ALA A 56 -3.75 16.48 21.91
C ALA A 56 -3.12 15.12 21.55
N ILE A 57 -3.95 14.10 21.27
CA ILE A 57 -3.47 12.75 20.90
C ILE A 57 -2.81 12.76 19.52
N LEU A 58 -3.24 13.65 18.62
CA LEU A 58 -2.68 13.76 17.28
C LEU A 58 -1.36 14.56 17.22
N ASN A 59 -0.85 15.02 18.36
CA ASN A 59 0.48 15.64 18.43
C ASN A 59 1.58 14.59 18.22
N ILE A 60 2.50 14.86 17.30
CA ILE A 60 3.60 13.94 16.95
C ILE A 60 4.42 13.51 18.17
N ARG A 61 4.70 14.43 19.11
CA ARG A 61 5.48 14.11 20.32
C ARG A 61 4.77 13.06 21.17
N LEU A 62 3.48 13.27 21.45
CA LEU A 62 2.68 12.34 22.23
C LEU A 62 2.48 11.00 21.52
N ARG A 63 2.29 10.99 20.20
CA ARG A 63 2.20 9.75 19.41
C ARG A 63 3.51 8.97 19.41
N ARG A 64 4.66 9.64 19.38
CA ARG A 64 5.96 8.97 19.48
C ARG A 64 6.25 8.43 20.85
N GLU A 65 5.92 9.20 21.89
CA GLU A 65 5.98 8.69 23.25
C GLU A 65 5.15 7.41 23.31
N ARG A 66 3.91 7.44 22.77
CA ARG A 66 3.03 6.35 22.28
C ARG A 66 3.68 5.08 21.75
N LEU A 67 4.55 5.27 20.77
CA LEU A 67 5.00 4.22 19.89
C LEU A 67 6.34 3.62 20.33
N LEU A 68 7.23 4.39 20.96
CA LEU A 68 8.62 3.94 21.20
C LEU A 68 9.22 4.22 22.58
N ARG A 69 8.63 5.04 23.46
CA ARG A 69 9.38 5.47 24.67
C ARG A 69 9.52 4.35 25.70
N CYS A 70 10.74 3.82 25.83
CA CYS A 70 11.33 3.39 27.09
C CYS A 70 11.96 4.63 27.74
N LEU A 71 11.57 5.00 28.96
CA LEU A 71 12.40 5.89 29.76
C LEU A 71 12.83 5.19 31.04
N PRO A 72 14.14 5.03 31.29
CA PRO A 72 14.60 4.67 32.61
C PRO A 72 14.50 5.93 33.47
N LEU A 73 13.41 6.06 34.23
CA LEU A 73 13.44 6.96 35.38
C LEU A 73 14.36 6.31 36.42
N LEU A 74 15.47 7.00 36.70
CA LEU A 74 16.34 6.74 37.84
C LEU A 74 15.47 6.52 39.08
N HIS A 75 15.65 5.38 39.73
CA HIS A 75 14.91 4.90 40.92
C HIS A 75 13.42 4.61 40.72
N ALA A 76 13.10 3.33 40.46
CA ALA A 76 12.09 2.60 41.25
C ALA A 76 12.03 1.13 40.84
N THR A 77 12.25 0.27 41.84
CA THR A 77 11.78 -1.11 41.90
C THR A 77 10.24 -1.15 41.90
N PHE A 78 9.61 -1.53 40.78
CA PHE A 78 8.37 -2.31 40.64
C PHE A 78 7.93 -2.30 39.15
N ASP A 79 7.88 -3.47 38.53
CA ASP A 79 7.32 -3.80 37.20
C ASP A 79 7.61 -2.85 36.02
N ALA A 80 8.78 -3.06 35.43
CA ALA A 80 9.22 -2.52 34.15
C ALA A 80 8.35 -3.02 32.98
N THR A 81 7.26 -2.32 32.67
CA THR A 81 6.45 -2.62 31.47
C THR A 81 6.11 -1.36 30.69
N LEU A 82 7.00 -0.96 29.78
CA LEU A 82 6.64 -0.03 28.71
C LEU A 82 7.54 -0.24 27.47
N TYR A 83 7.67 -1.50 27.04
CA TYR A 83 8.06 -1.83 25.68
C TYR A 83 6.91 -1.43 24.76
N ARG A 84 6.97 -0.24 24.17
CA ARG A 84 5.87 0.29 23.36
C ARG A 84 5.81 -0.33 21.96
N GLU A 85 4.56 -0.44 21.50
CA GLU A 85 3.99 -1.17 20.37
C GLU A 85 4.96 -1.74 19.32
N ILE A 86 5.80 -0.92 18.70
CA ILE A 86 6.67 -1.36 17.59
C ILE A 86 7.77 -2.31 18.09
N LEU A 87 8.41 -1.97 19.21
CA LEU A 87 9.47 -2.81 19.79
C LEU A 87 8.90 -4.04 20.51
N SER A 88 7.65 -3.98 21.01
CA SER A 88 7.01 -5.14 21.64
C SER A 88 6.74 -6.29 20.68
N TYR A 89 6.66 -6.04 19.37
CA TYR A 89 6.52 -7.12 18.39
C TYR A 89 7.81 -7.95 18.24
N ASP A 90 8.96 -7.45 18.70
CA ASP A 90 10.26 -8.14 18.68
C ASP A 90 10.70 -8.65 17.29
N ALA A 91 10.26 -7.99 16.21
CA ALA A 91 10.49 -8.43 14.84
C ALA A 91 11.98 -8.40 14.43
N ASP A 92 12.43 -9.29 13.55
CA ASP A 92 13.82 -9.32 13.09
C ASP A 92 14.13 -8.23 12.08
N ILE A 93 13.12 -7.84 11.30
CA ILE A 93 13.14 -6.75 10.32
C ILE A 93 11.92 -5.86 10.53
N MET A 94 12.12 -4.54 10.53
CA MET A 94 11.06 -3.54 10.65
C MET A 94 11.09 -2.58 9.46
N CYS A 95 9.96 -2.43 8.78
CA CYS A 95 9.78 -1.54 7.65
C CYS A 95 8.77 -0.47 8.00
N LEU A 96 9.27 0.73 8.27
CA LEU A 96 8.50 1.84 8.80
C LEU A 96 8.33 2.93 7.75
N GLN A 97 7.14 3.53 7.70
CA GLN A 97 6.89 4.78 6.99
C GLN A 97 6.85 5.91 8.03
N VAL A 98 7.89 6.74 8.05
CA VAL A 98 8.18 7.74 9.10
C VAL A 98 8.21 9.16 8.52
N GLU A 99 8.38 10.15 9.39
CA GLU A 99 8.51 11.56 9.00
C GLU A 99 9.98 11.96 8.83
N VAL A 100 10.24 12.85 7.87
CA VAL A 100 11.58 13.08 7.32
C VAL A 100 12.54 13.78 8.29
N ASP A 101 12.04 14.77 9.03
CA ASP A 101 12.88 15.70 9.80
C ASP A 101 13.55 15.10 11.04
N GLU A 102 13.27 13.84 11.39
CA GLU A 102 13.60 13.31 12.73
C GLU A 102 14.15 11.87 12.69
N TYR A 103 14.68 11.45 11.53
CA TYR A 103 15.39 10.17 11.43
C TYR A 103 16.73 10.19 12.19
N ASP A 104 17.62 11.11 11.83
CA ASP A 104 18.99 11.17 12.36
C ASP A 104 19.02 11.45 13.87
N ASP A 105 18.11 12.30 14.35
CA ASP A 105 18.10 12.72 15.76
C ASP A 105 17.48 11.70 16.70
N TRP A 106 16.50 10.91 16.25
CA TRP A 106 15.69 10.08 17.14
C TRP A 106 15.56 8.63 16.68
N TRP A 107 15.05 8.36 15.47
CA TRP A 107 14.84 6.98 15.02
C TRP A 107 16.13 6.16 14.97
N ALA A 108 17.20 6.73 14.40
CA ALA A 108 18.48 6.05 14.30
C ALA A 108 19.03 5.67 15.69
N THR A 109 18.95 6.62 16.64
CA THR A 109 19.42 6.43 18.02
C THR A 109 18.61 5.37 18.76
N GLU A 110 17.28 5.46 18.75
CA GLU A 110 16.41 4.51 19.47
C GLU A 110 16.51 3.09 18.89
N LEU A 111 16.54 2.95 17.56
CA LEU A 111 16.71 1.65 16.90
C LEU A 111 18.08 1.06 17.21
N ALA A 112 19.14 1.87 17.25
CA ALA A 112 20.48 1.42 17.61
C ALA A 112 20.55 0.94 19.07
N ILE A 113 19.91 1.66 20.02
CA ILE A 113 19.80 1.24 21.43
C ILE A 113 19.05 -0.09 21.54
N ALA A 114 18.00 -0.29 20.73
CA ALA A 114 17.23 -1.53 20.67
C ALA A 114 17.96 -2.69 19.94
N GLY A 115 19.17 -2.48 19.42
CA GLY A 115 19.96 -3.52 18.76
C GLY A 115 19.69 -3.70 17.26
N TYR A 116 19.11 -2.70 16.60
CA TYR A 116 18.84 -2.69 15.17
C TYR A 116 19.78 -1.74 14.43
N ASP A 117 20.25 -2.15 13.25
CA ASP A 117 20.79 -1.24 12.24
C ASP A 117 19.65 -0.79 11.34
N SER A 118 19.76 0.40 10.78
CA SER A 118 18.68 0.95 9.95
C SER A 118 19.21 1.73 8.75
N ILE A 119 18.45 1.66 7.66
CA ILE A 119 18.65 2.44 6.45
C ILE A 119 17.41 3.29 6.23
N TYR A 120 17.66 4.54 5.87
CA TYR A 120 16.64 5.54 5.66
C TYR A 120 16.73 6.12 4.26
N ALA A 121 15.57 6.38 3.67
CA ALA A 121 15.44 6.99 2.36
C ALA A 121 14.34 8.06 2.38
N THR A 122 14.61 9.18 1.73
CA THR A 122 13.68 10.32 1.67
C THR A 122 13.66 10.94 0.28
N SER A 123 12.48 11.46 -0.11
CA SER A 123 12.35 12.22 -1.35
C SER A 123 12.82 13.67 -1.20
N ALA A 124 13.26 14.08 -0.01
CA ALA A 124 13.78 15.42 0.25
C ALA A 124 15.17 15.58 -0.40
N VAL A 125 15.28 16.50 -1.36
CA VAL A 125 16.56 16.87 -1.97
C VAL A 125 17.42 17.60 -0.93
N PRO A 126 18.67 17.20 -0.66
CA PRO A 126 19.52 17.83 0.36
C PRO A 126 20.08 19.22 -0.03
N ALA A 127 19.55 19.87 -1.07
CA ALA A 127 20.10 21.12 -1.59
C ALA A 127 19.02 22.01 -2.21
N SER A 128 18.29 22.78 -1.39
CA SER A 128 17.79 24.11 -1.75
C SER A 128 17.19 24.77 -0.51
N ALA A 129 17.97 25.66 0.10
CA ALA A 129 17.39 26.78 0.83
C ALA A 129 16.42 27.49 -0.12
N THR A 130 15.20 27.78 0.33
CA THR A 130 14.08 28.41 -0.41
C THR A 130 13.18 27.51 -1.28
N ALA A 131 12.55 26.50 -0.66
CA ALA A 131 11.14 26.23 -0.91
C ALA A 131 10.57 25.37 0.22
N THR A 132 9.49 25.84 0.84
CA THR A 132 8.64 25.08 1.77
C THR A 132 7.99 23.94 0.98
N LYS A 133 8.73 22.86 0.71
CA LYS A 133 8.21 21.67 0.05
C LYS A 133 7.69 20.74 1.13
N GLU A 134 6.38 20.51 1.09
CA GLU A 134 5.61 19.53 1.88
C GLU A 134 6.08 18.09 1.56
N ILE A 135 7.31 17.74 1.91
CA ILE A 135 7.86 16.39 1.74
C ILE A 135 8.07 15.81 3.14
N ASP A 136 7.02 15.16 3.66
CA ASP A 136 6.96 14.72 5.05
C ASP A 136 7.06 13.20 5.24
N ASP A 137 7.15 12.41 4.17
CA ASP A 137 7.18 10.95 4.28
C ASP A 137 8.56 10.40 3.88
N GLY A 138 9.19 9.66 4.80
CA GLY A 138 10.42 8.91 4.61
C GLY A 138 10.22 7.43 4.92
N LEU A 139 11.12 6.59 4.41
CA LEU A 139 11.07 5.14 4.62
C LEU A 139 12.28 4.70 5.44
N VAL A 140 12.04 3.89 6.48
CA VAL A 140 13.08 3.24 7.26
C VAL A 140 12.95 1.74 7.13
N THR A 141 14.06 1.07 6.89
CA THR A 141 14.18 -0.38 7.02
C THR A 141 15.22 -0.68 8.08
N ALA A 142 14.78 -1.20 9.22
CA ALA A 142 15.61 -1.59 10.34
C ALA A 142 15.71 -3.13 10.42
N PHE A 143 16.86 -3.65 10.84
CA PHE A 143 17.12 -5.09 10.94
C PHE A 143 18.06 -5.38 12.10
N ARG A 144 17.92 -6.56 12.72
CA ARG A 144 18.75 -6.95 13.87
C ARG A 144 20.22 -7.07 13.49
N LYS A 145 21.09 -6.32 14.16
CA LYS A 145 22.55 -6.35 13.93
C LYS A 145 23.16 -7.71 14.24
N THR A 146 22.55 -8.46 15.16
CA THR A 146 23.02 -9.78 15.60
C THR A 146 22.69 -10.89 14.60
N ILE A 147 21.73 -10.67 13.69
CA ILE A 147 21.26 -11.69 12.73
C ILE A 147 21.70 -11.34 11.32
N PHE A 148 21.58 -10.08 10.93
CA PHE A 148 21.77 -9.64 9.55
C PHE A 148 22.90 -8.62 9.40
N GLN A 149 23.53 -8.68 8.23
CA GLN A 149 24.42 -7.69 7.70
C GLN A 149 23.84 -7.11 6.41
N LEU A 150 23.87 -5.79 6.28
CA LEU A 150 23.58 -5.12 5.03
C LEU A 150 24.72 -5.30 4.04
N PHE A 151 24.42 -5.72 2.81
CA PHE A 151 25.42 -5.76 1.74
C PHE A 151 25.02 -5.00 0.48
N ARG A 152 23.72 -4.67 0.30
CA ARG A 152 23.26 -3.85 -0.83
C ARG A 152 22.00 -3.07 -0.44
N SER A 153 21.94 -1.79 -0.79
CA SER A 153 20.72 -0.99 -0.68
C SER A 153 20.58 -0.08 -1.90
N THR A 154 19.34 0.28 -2.25
CA THR A 154 19.05 1.24 -3.31
C THR A 154 17.72 1.91 -3.07
N GLU A 155 17.68 3.21 -3.35
CA GLU A 155 16.47 4.02 -3.33
C GLU A 155 15.87 4.08 -4.74
N VAL A 156 14.55 3.92 -4.83
CA VAL A 156 13.82 3.95 -6.09
C VAL A 156 12.79 5.06 -6.03
N HIS A 157 13.02 6.14 -6.76
CA HIS A 157 12.03 7.20 -6.90
C HIS A 157 10.92 6.76 -7.84
N LEU A 158 9.68 6.73 -7.33
CA LEU A 158 8.53 6.33 -8.14
C LEU A 158 8.17 7.41 -9.17
N ASN A 159 8.62 8.65 -8.99
CA ASN A 159 8.43 9.73 -9.97
C ASN A 159 9.07 9.42 -11.33
N ASP A 160 10.11 8.58 -11.38
CA ASP A 160 10.78 8.21 -12.63
C ASP A 160 9.84 7.48 -13.60
N LEU A 161 8.74 6.90 -13.07
CA LEU A 161 7.70 6.28 -13.88
C LEU A 161 7.03 7.28 -14.83
N CYS A 162 7.04 8.58 -14.49
CA CYS A 162 6.41 9.63 -15.30
C CYS A 162 7.02 9.72 -16.71
N ALA A 163 8.31 9.37 -16.87
CA ALA A 163 8.95 9.32 -18.18
C ALA A 163 8.39 8.22 -19.10
N ASN A 164 7.74 7.20 -18.51
CA ASN A 164 7.19 6.06 -19.23
C ASN A 164 5.67 6.17 -19.46
N ILE A 165 5.05 7.29 -19.07
CA ILE A 165 3.62 7.54 -19.26
C ILE A 165 3.42 8.45 -20.48
N ASN A 166 2.69 7.96 -21.48
CA ASN A 166 2.36 8.74 -22.68
C ASN A 166 1.32 9.85 -22.42
N ASP A 167 0.42 9.65 -21.46
CA ASP A 167 -0.61 10.63 -21.11
C ASP A 167 -0.07 11.69 -20.12
N ALA A 168 0.05 12.93 -20.59
CA ALA A 168 0.57 14.05 -19.80
C ALA A 168 -0.25 14.32 -18.53
N ASN A 169 -1.57 14.13 -18.57
CA ASN A 169 -2.41 14.33 -17.38
C ASN A 169 -2.13 13.27 -16.34
N LEU A 170 -2.02 12.01 -16.76
CA LEU A 170 -1.70 10.90 -15.87
C LEU A 170 -0.27 11.01 -15.32
N ALA A 171 0.70 11.44 -16.13
CA ALA A 171 2.06 11.70 -15.70
C ALA A 171 2.13 12.81 -14.63
N ALA A 172 1.39 13.91 -14.84
CA ALA A 172 1.28 14.97 -13.84
C ALA A 172 0.65 14.48 -12.52
N ARG A 173 -0.32 13.56 -12.59
CA ARG A 173 -0.92 12.93 -11.40
C ARG A 173 -0.01 11.91 -10.72
N ALA A 174 0.86 11.23 -11.48
CA ALA A 174 1.80 10.25 -10.96
C ALA A 174 2.96 10.86 -10.16
N LYS A 175 3.24 12.15 -10.35
CA LYS A 175 4.24 12.92 -9.60
C LYS A 175 3.76 13.17 -8.17
N GLN A 176 3.97 12.17 -7.31
CA GLN A 176 3.53 12.13 -5.91
C GLN A 176 4.69 12.17 -4.91
N ASP A 177 5.93 12.31 -5.40
CA ASP A 177 7.17 12.33 -4.59
C ASP A 177 7.26 11.12 -3.65
N LYS A 178 6.82 9.97 -4.16
CA LYS A 178 6.90 8.68 -3.47
C LYS A 178 8.16 7.93 -3.87
N LEU A 179 8.66 7.14 -2.93
CA LEU A 179 9.86 6.34 -3.11
C LEU A 179 9.64 4.91 -2.60
N ALA A 180 10.58 4.04 -2.93
CA ALA A 180 10.73 2.72 -2.35
C ALA A 180 12.19 2.51 -1.93
N LEU A 181 12.39 1.81 -0.82
CA LEU A 181 13.69 1.46 -0.28
C LEU A 181 13.89 -0.04 -0.44
N LEU A 182 14.89 -0.42 -1.24
CA LEU A 182 15.29 -1.81 -1.47
C LEU A 182 16.54 -2.11 -0.66
N VAL A 183 16.53 -3.21 0.08
CA VAL A 183 17.60 -3.61 0.99
C VAL A 183 17.85 -5.10 0.85
N CYS A 184 19.08 -5.51 0.57
CA CYS A 184 19.48 -6.91 0.66
C CYS A 184 20.25 -7.16 1.95
N LEU A 185 19.75 -8.11 2.73
CA LEU A 185 20.29 -8.51 4.02
C LEU A 185 20.85 -9.92 3.92
N GLN A 186 22.09 -10.10 4.35
CA GLN A 186 22.74 -11.38 4.44
C GLN A 186 22.79 -11.80 5.92
N PRO A 187 22.37 -13.03 6.26
CA PRO A 187 22.54 -13.52 7.63
C PRO A 187 24.02 -13.75 7.94
N TRP A 188 24.40 -13.53 9.21
CA TRP A 188 25.75 -13.87 9.68
C TRP A 188 25.97 -15.39 9.67
N GLU A 189 27.24 -15.83 9.63
CA GLU A 189 27.60 -17.26 9.72
C GLU A 189 27.10 -17.93 11.02
N THR A 190 26.90 -17.13 12.07
CA THR A 190 26.34 -17.57 13.35
C THR A 190 24.82 -17.68 13.36
N SER A 191 24.14 -17.18 12.32
CA SER A 191 22.70 -17.26 12.18
C SER A 191 22.29 -18.61 11.63
N THR A 192 21.10 -19.06 12.02
CA THR A 192 20.49 -20.30 11.53
C THR A 192 19.85 -20.13 10.15
N LEU A 193 19.72 -18.89 9.66
CA LEU A 193 19.06 -18.58 8.40
C LEU A 193 19.88 -19.05 7.19
N PRO A 194 19.29 -19.81 6.25
CA PRO A 194 20.04 -20.47 5.18
C PRO A 194 20.39 -19.54 4.00
N SER A 195 19.75 -18.37 3.89
CA SER A 195 19.91 -17.52 2.71
C SER A 195 19.74 -16.03 3.02
N ALA A 196 20.34 -15.20 2.17
CA ALA A 196 20.11 -13.77 2.13
C ALA A 196 18.71 -13.46 1.60
N LEU A 197 18.21 -12.26 1.90
CA LEU A 197 16.86 -11.84 1.57
C LEU A 197 16.85 -10.39 1.06
N CYS A 198 15.91 -10.11 0.14
CA CYS A 198 15.70 -8.79 -0.41
C CYS A 198 14.39 -8.20 0.15
N VAL A 199 14.47 -7.12 0.91
CA VAL A 199 13.32 -6.40 1.47
C VAL A 199 13.05 -5.17 0.65
N ALA A 200 11.81 -5.02 0.19
CA ALA A 200 11.33 -3.85 -0.52
C ALA A 200 10.28 -3.14 0.35
N ASN A 201 10.62 -1.98 0.91
CA ASN A 201 9.69 -1.12 1.65
C ASN A 201 9.18 0.00 0.73
N THR A 202 7.88 0.26 0.69
CA THR A 202 7.31 1.33 -0.13
C THR A 202 6.10 2.02 0.51
N GLN A 203 5.78 3.20 0.00
CA GLN A 203 4.51 3.87 0.26
C GLN A 203 3.94 4.42 -1.05
N LEU A 204 2.84 3.83 -1.52
CA LEU A 204 2.20 4.25 -2.77
C LEU A 204 1.35 5.52 -2.59
N ALA A 205 0.96 6.11 -3.72
CA ALA A 205 0.10 7.29 -3.76
C ALA A 205 -1.18 7.12 -2.92
N ALA A 206 -1.48 8.12 -2.09
CA ALA A 206 -2.68 8.14 -1.26
C ALA A 206 -3.83 8.89 -1.97
N GLY A 207 -5.04 8.33 -1.91
CA GLY A 207 -6.25 9.00 -2.38
C GLY A 207 -7.27 8.05 -2.99
N ALA A 208 -8.55 8.39 -2.85
CA ALA A 208 -9.67 7.53 -3.21
C ALA A 208 -10.20 7.74 -4.64
N THR A 209 -9.57 8.61 -5.44
CA THR A 209 -10.05 8.85 -6.80
C THR A 209 -9.63 7.70 -7.74
N PRO A 210 -10.46 7.34 -8.73
CA PRO A 210 -10.13 6.27 -9.69
C PRO A 210 -8.82 6.51 -10.45
N GLU A 211 -8.48 7.77 -10.73
CA GLU A 211 -7.23 8.13 -11.40
C GLU A 211 -6.01 7.82 -10.52
N LEU A 212 -6.13 8.04 -9.21
CA LEU A 212 -5.07 7.70 -8.26
C LEU A 212 -4.94 6.18 -8.06
N GLU A 213 -6.02 5.43 -8.23
CA GLU A 213 -5.94 3.97 -8.31
C GLU A 213 -5.10 3.51 -9.50
N ARG A 214 -5.33 4.10 -10.68
CA ARG A 214 -4.51 3.83 -11.87
C ARG A 214 -3.04 4.21 -11.66
N VAL A 215 -2.76 5.33 -10.98
CA VAL A 215 -1.40 5.72 -10.60
C VAL A 215 -0.76 4.67 -9.68
N ARG A 216 -1.48 4.16 -8.67
CA ARG A 216 -0.96 3.12 -7.78
C ARG A 216 -0.61 1.83 -8.53
N VAL A 217 -1.44 1.42 -9.49
CA VAL A 217 -1.15 0.24 -10.34
C VAL A 217 0.14 0.46 -11.11
N LEU A 218 0.32 1.62 -11.75
CA LEU A 218 1.54 1.96 -12.48
C LEU A 218 2.78 2.01 -11.56
N GLN A 219 2.64 2.60 -10.37
CA GLN A 219 3.70 2.62 -9.36
C GLN A 219 4.09 1.21 -8.93
N THR A 220 3.11 0.34 -8.75
CA THR A 220 3.32 -1.07 -8.36
C THR A 220 4.06 -1.83 -9.44
N GLU A 221 3.65 -1.71 -10.70
CA GLU A 221 4.34 -2.35 -11.82
C GLU A 221 5.78 -1.87 -11.98
N TYR A 222 5.97 -0.55 -11.86
CA TYR A 222 7.30 0.04 -11.88
C TYR A 222 8.16 -0.51 -10.74
N LEU A 223 7.63 -0.54 -9.51
CA LEU A 223 8.30 -1.10 -8.35
C LEU A 223 8.69 -2.56 -8.56
N CYS A 224 7.76 -3.41 -9.00
CA CYS A 224 8.04 -4.83 -9.27
C CYS A 224 9.18 -5.00 -10.29
N ARG A 225 9.19 -4.22 -11.38
CA ARG A 225 10.28 -4.25 -12.36
C ARG A 225 11.62 -3.81 -11.76
N ARG A 226 11.61 -2.78 -10.92
CA ARG A 226 12.82 -2.28 -10.24
C ARG A 226 13.35 -3.28 -9.23
N VAL A 227 12.48 -3.96 -8.49
CA VAL A 227 12.84 -5.06 -7.58
C VAL A 227 13.44 -6.23 -8.36
N SER A 228 12.82 -6.64 -9.47
CA SER A 228 13.37 -7.70 -10.33
C SER A 228 14.75 -7.33 -10.89
N ALA A 229 14.96 -6.09 -11.32
CA ALA A 229 16.24 -5.62 -11.81
C ALA A 229 17.31 -5.57 -10.70
N PHE A 230 16.94 -5.09 -9.51
CA PHE A 230 17.84 -5.02 -8.35
C PHE A 230 18.25 -6.40 -7.84
N ASN A 231 17.33 -7.36 -7.91
CA ASN A 231 17.53 -8.74 -7.49
C ASN A 231 17.97 -9.69 -8.62
N ALA A 232 18.34 -9.15 -9.80
CA ALA A 232 18.71 -9.97 -10.95
C ALA A 232 20.00 -10.77 -10.71
N ASP A 233 20.96 -10.18 -10.00
CA ASP A 233 22.28 -10.78 -9.77
C ASP A 233 22.22 -11.96 -8.79
N PHE A 234 21.43 -11.82 -7.72
CA PHE A 234 21.44 -12.74 -6.58
C PHE A 234 20.22 -13.64 -6.49
N GLN A 235 19.12 -13.30 -7.17
CA GLN A 235 17.88 -14.08 -7.19
C GLN A 235 17.36 -14.45 -5.80
N LEU A 236 17.47 -13.51 -4.86
CA LEU A 236 17.10 -13.72 -3.46
C LEU A 236 15.58 -13.84 -3.27
N PRO A 237 15.10 -14.51 -2.22
CA PRO A 237 13.72 -14.37 -1.78
C PRO A 237 13.40 -12.90 -1.49
N VAL A 238 12.27 -12.42 -2.05
CA VAL A 238 11.83 -11.02 -1.94
C VAL A 238 10.69 -10.91 -0.93
N VAL A 239 10.85 -9.99 0.02
CA VAL A 239 9.82 -9.57 0.96
C VAL A 239 9.35 -8.17 0.57
N LEU A 240 8.16 -8.08 -0.05
CA LEU A 240 7.55 -6.83 -0.46
C LEU A 240 6.60 -6.33 0.64
N VAL A 241 6.94 -5.20 1.25
CA VAL A 241 6.23 -4.60 2.39
C VAL A 241 6.00 -3.11 2.16
N GLY A 242 5.00 -2.56 2.84
CA GLY A 242 4.71 -1.14 2.71
C GLY A 242 3.24 -0.78 2.80
N THR A 243 2.98 0.52 2.65
CA THR A 243 1.62 1.05 2.56
C THR A 243 1.21 1.18 1.09
N PHE A 244 0.41 0.24 0.61
CA PHE A 244 -0.08 0.24 -0.77
C PHE A 244 -1.30 1.15 -1.00
N ASN A 245 -1.96 1.62 0.06
CA ASN A 245 -3.19 2.42 -0.03
C ASN A 245 -4.26 1.77 -0.93
N ALA A 246 -4.35 0.44 -0.87
CA ALA A 246 -5.17 -0.36 -1.76
C ALA A 246 -5.87 -1.47 -0.95
N THR A 247 -7.11 -1.81 -1.33
CA THR A 247 -7.86 -2.90 -0.71
C THR A 247 -7.49 -4.25 -1.34
N PRO A 248 -7.78 -5.39 -0.70
CA PRO A 248 -7.56 -6.71 -1.30
C PRO A 248 -8.32 -6.94 -2.62
N SER A 249 -9.40 -6.20 -2.86
CA SER A 249 -10.19 -6.26 -4.10
C SER A 249 -9.61 -5.43 -5.26
N SER A 250 -8.68 -4.51 -4.96
CA SER A 250 -8.12 -3.55 -5.91
C SER A 250 -7.22 -4.21 -6.96
N ASP A 251 -7.02 -3.50 -8.07
CA ASP A 251 -6.15 -3.97 -9.16
C ASP A 251 -4.67 -3.99 -8.76
N VAL A 252 -4.28 -3.18 -7.76
CA VAL A 252 -2.93 -3.19 -7.18
C VAL A 252 -2.63 -4.56 -6.58
N TYR A 253 -3.54 -5.07 -5.74
CA TYR A 253 -3.37 -6.36 -5.08
C TYR A 253 -3.34 -7.52 -6.10
N HIS A 254 -4.22 -7.46 -7.10
CA HIS A 254 -4.22 -8.44 -8.20
C HIS A 254 -2.89 -8.43 -8.98
N THR A 255 -2.33 -7.25 -9.25
CA THR A 255 -1.07 -7.11 -9.98
C THR A 255 0.11 -7.69 -9.19
N ILE A 256 0.14 -7.48 -7.87
CA ILE A 256 1.17 -8.06 -6.99
C ILE A 256 1.08 -9.59 -6.98
N LEU A 257 -0.13 -10.15 -6.87
CA LEU A 257 -0.33 -11.59 -6.80
C LEU A 257 -0.06 -12.32 -8.13
N THR A 258 -0.56 -11.79 -9.23
CA THR A 258 -0.55 -12.48 -10.53
C THR A 258 0.59 -12.03 -11.45
N GLY A 259 1.25 -10.93 -11.11
CA GLY A 259 2.21 -10.26 -12.00
C GLY A 259 1.56 -9.64 -13.24
N ARG A 260 0.23 -9.58 -13.32
CA ARG A 260 -0.52 -9.11 -14.50
C ARG A 260 -1.66 -8.18 -14.10
N ARG A 261 -1.99 -7.25 -15.00
CA ARG A 261 -3.19 -6.42 -14.85
C ARG A 261 -4.43 -7.30 -14.97
N ARG A 262 -5.46 -6.93 -14.22
CA ARG A 262 -6.78 -7.54 -14.38
C ARG A 262 -7.29 -7.24 -15.81
N PRO A 263 -7.80 -8.23 -16.55
CA PRO A 263 -8.44 -7.98 -17.84
C PRO A 263 -9.62 -7.03 -17.64
N VAL A 264 -9.65 -5.93 -18.38
CA VAL A 264 -10.83 -5.06 -18.39
C VAL A 264 -11.94 -5.85 -19.10
N PRO A 265 -13.16 -5.93 -18.54
CA PRO A 265 -14.29 -6.51 -19.26
C PRO A 265 -14.53 -5.69 -20.53
N GLU A 266 -14.18 -6.24 -21.69
CA GLU A 266 -14.62 -5.66 -22.97
C GLU A 266 -16.12 -5.90 -23.07
N ALA A 267 -16.89 -4.82 -23.28
CA ALA A 267 -18.28 -4.96 -23.66
C ALA A 267 -18.34 -5.81 -24.94
N PRO A 268 -19.27 -6.77 -25.07
CA PRO A 268 -19.41 -7.55 -26.29
C PRO A 268 -19.46 -6.61 -27.48
N GLY A 269 -18.58 -6.82 -28.46
CA GLY A 269 -18.57 -6.04 -29.69
C GLY A 269 -19.98 -6.02 -30.28
N ALA A 270 -20.40 -4.86 -30.80
CA ALA A 270 -21.69 -4.75 -31.47
C ALA A 270 -21.81 -5.88 -32.51
N PRO A 271 -22.92 -6.64 -32.52
CA PRO A 271 -23.07 -7.75 -33.45
C PRO A 271 -22.82 -7.23 -34.87
N GLY A 272 -21.98 -7.94 -35.62
CA GLY A 272 -21.71 -7.60 -37.02
C GLY A 272 -23.01 -7.47 -37.80
N ARG A 273 -23.02 -6.59 -38.81
CA ARG A 273 -24.17 -6.42 -39.68
C ARG A 273 -24.60 -7.81 -40.21
N PRO A 274 -25.86 -8.22 -40.04
CA PRO A 274 -26.31 -9.50 -40.55
C PRO A 274 -26.01 -9.58 -42.05
N VAL A 275 -25.25 -10.60 -42.43
CA VAL A 275 -25.06 -10.96 -43.84
C VAL A 275 -26.40 -11.53 -44.29
N ILE A 276 -27.06 -10.83 -45.20
CA ILE A 276 -28.25 -11.34 -45.86
C ILE A 276 -27.73 -12.33 -46.90
N ASP A 277 -27.56 -13.58 -46.50
CA ASP A 277 -27.39 -14.66 -47.47
C ASP A 277 -28.74 -14.94 -48.15
N ASP A 278 -28.68 -15.26 -49.45
CA ASP A 278 -29.83 -15.63 -50.27
C ASP A 278 -30.71 -16.67 -49.57
N PRO A 279 -32.05 -16.66 -49.80
CA PRO A 279 -32.98 -17.45 -49.02
C PRO A 279 -32.66 -18.95 -49.07
N THR A 280 -32.03 -19.45 -48.01
CA THR A 280 -31.93 -20.88 -47.75
C THR A 280 -33.35 -21.44 -47.60
N SER A 281 -33.61 -22.59 -48.22
CA SER A 281 -34.91 -23.28 -48.36
C SER A 281 -35.63 -23.67 -47.04
N SER A 282 -35.31 -23.06 -45.90
CA SER A 282 -35.88 -23.39 -44.59
C SER A 282 -36.86 -22.35 -44.03
N SER A 283 -37.26 -21.33 -44.79
CA SER A 283 -38.40 -20.46 -44.43
C SER A 283 -39.74 -21.14 -44.72
N ARG A 284 -40.07 -22.21 -43.97
CA ARG A 284 -41.46 -22.65 -43.85
C ARG A 284 -42.23 -21.56 -43.09
N HIS A 285 -43.02 -20.80 -43.83
CA HIS A 285 -44.01 -19.89 -43.30
C HIS A 285 -44.99 -20.65 -42.39
N ASN A 286 -44.89 -20.46 -41.08
CA ASN A 286 -46.03 -20.69 -40.19
C ASN A 286 -46.88 -19.41 -40.21
N VAL A 287 -47.73 -19.30 -41.24
CA VAL A 287 -48.88 -18.39 -41.19
C VAL A 287 -49.86 -19.00 -40.20
N ILE A 288 -49.83 -18.55 -38.96
CA ILE A 288 -50.94 -18.80 -38.02
C ILE A 288 -52.00 -17.74 -38.34
N SER A 289 -52.99 -18.12 -39.12
CA SER A 289 -54.22 -17.34 -39.27
C SER A 289 -55.03 -17.45 -37.98
N ALA A 290 -54.92 -16.47 -37.10
CA ALA A 290 -55.91 -16.26 -36.05
C ALA A 290 -56.98 -15.30 -36.60
N GLN A 291 -58.04 -15.85 -37.18
CA GLN A 291 -59.30 -15.14 -37.30
C GLN A 291 -59.85 -14.96 -35.88
N CYS A 292 -59.99 -13.72 -35.43
CA CYS A 292 -60.81 -13.40 -34.27
C CYS A 292 -61.82 -12.33 -34.71
N SER A 293 -63.06 -12.76 -34.86
CA SER A 293 -64.25 -11.96 -35.13
C SER A 293 -64.74 -11.30 -33.84
N GLU A 294 -65.11 -10.02 -33.97
CA GLU A 294 -65.96 -9.22 -33.07
C GLU A 294 -65.37 -8.77 -31.72
N CYS A 295 -65.07 -7.47 -31.62
CA CYS A 295 -65.88 -6.50 -30.86
C CYS A 295 -65.22 -5.10 -30.85
N GLN A 296 -65.85 -4.17 -31.59
CA GLN A 296 -66.11 -2.74 -31.30
C GLN A 296 -65.03 -1.96 -30.54
N SER A 297 -64.20 -1.16 -31.23
CA SER A 297 -64.40 0.27 -31.55
C SER A 297 -64.36 1.22 -30.34
N GLU A 298 -63.23 1.90 -30.15
CA GLU A 298 -63.17 3.30 -29.73
C GLU A 298 -61.87 3.94 -30.22
N GLU A 299 -62.01 4.92 -31.11
CA GLU A 299 -60.95 5.78 -31.64
C GLU A 299 -60.50 6.77 -30.58
N ILE A 300 -59.19 6.92 -30.37
CA ILE A 300 -58.62 8.11 -29.74
C ILE A 300 -57.63 8.73 -30.74
N GLN A 301 -58.06 9.83 -31.36
CA GLN A 301 -57.24 10.66 -32.25
C GLN A 301 -56.15 11.41 -31.46
N PRO A 302 -54.93 11.59 -32.02
CA PRO A 302 -53.93 12.49 -31.47
C PRO A 302 -54.17 13.93 -31.98
N SER A 303 -54.34 14.88 -31.05
CA SER A 303 -54.48 16.30 -31.37
C SER A 303 -53.15 16.93 -31.77
N ALA A 304 -53.06 17.41 -33.01
CA ALA A 304 -51.99 18.26 -33.52
C ALA A 304 -52.38 19.74 -33.49
N GLY A 305 -51.40 20.62 -33.22
CA GLY A 305 -51.46 22.07 -33.43
C GLY A 305 -51.41 22.87 -32.12
N LYS A 306 -50.64 23.96 -31.96
CA LYS A 306 -50.05 24.89 -32.92
C LYS A 306 -48.86 25.60 -32.26
N ARG A 307 -47.78 25.79 -33.03
CA ARG A 307 -46.87 26.93 -32.91
C ARG A 307 -47.67 28.22 -33.12
N ARG A 308 -47.46 29.21 -32.27
CA ARG A 308 -47.71 30.63 -32.59
C ARG A 308 -46.44 31.42 -32.30
N GLU A 309 -46.27 32.39 -33.19
CA GLU A 309 -45.28 33.45 -33.34
C GLU A 309 -44.75 34.07 -32.04
#